data_AF-A0A535DNB5-F1
#
_entry.id   AF-A0A535DNB5-F1
#
_cell.length_a   1.000
_cell.length_b   1.000
_cell.length_c   1.000
_cell.angle_alpha   90.00
_cell.angle_beta   90.00
_cell.angle_gamma   90.00
#
_symmetry.space_group_name_H-M   'P 1'
#
loop_
_entity.id
_entity.type
_entity.pdbx_description
1 polymer ?
#
loop_
_entity_poly.entity_id
_entity_poly.type
_entity_poly.pdbx_seq_one_letter_code
_entity_poly.pdbx_strand_id
1 'polypeptide(L)'
;MLWVGLLGLAQIADLVTTEVDRLAGGVETNQFAAFVLMVGGAGLFLVLKLMVVAGMAVAVLIALRYRRNHPGERAERCLDIVARTLQGSVVLLTVTAVGNAHVAAQIAASASGAN
;
A
#
# COMPACT_ATOMS: atom_id res chain seq x y z
N MET A 1 -2.06 -8.92 -13.24
CA MET A 1 -3.18 -8.04 -12.82
C MET A 1 -3.65 -8.32 -11.40
N LEU A 2 -3.80 -9.59 -10.98
CA LEU A 2 -4.11 -9.93 -9.57
C LEU A 2 -3.28 -9.16 -8.54
N TRP A 3 -1.94 -9.18 -8.68
CA TRP A 3 -1.04 -8.50 -7.75
C TRP A 3 -1.20 -6.97 -7.70
N VAL A 4 -1.64 -6.34 -8.79
CA VAL A 4 -1.94 -4.89 -8.80
C VAL A 4 -3.23 -4.64 -8.01
N GLY A 5 -4.23 -5.51 -8.16
CA GLY A 5 -5.44 -5.48 -7.33
C GLY A 5 -5.14 -5.69 -5.84
N LEU A 6 -4.28 -6.67 -5.52
CA LEU A 6 -3.82 -6.90 -4.15
C LEU A 6 -3.04 -5.71 -3.59
N LEU A 7 -2.23 -5.04 -4.41
CA LEU A 7 -1.58 -3.80 -4.03
C LEU A 7 -2.61 -2.72 -3.70
N GLY A 8 -3.64 -2.55 -4.52
CA GLY A 8 -4.74 -1.62 -4.25
C GLY A 8 -5.44 -1.90 -2.92
N LEU A 9 -5.78 -3.17 -2.66
CA LEU A 9 -6.40 -3.58 -1.40
C LEU A 9 -5.47 -3.32 -0.20
N ALA A 10 -4.18 -3.64 -0.32
CA ALA A 10 -3.20 -3.38 0.73
C ALA A 10 -3.06 -1.87 1.03
N GLN A 11 -3.10 -1.01 0.00
CA GLN A 11 -3.06 0.44 0.19
C GLN A 11 -4.29 0.97 0.94
N ILE A 12 -5.47 0.41 0.68
CA ILE A 12 -6.72 0.77 1.37
C ILE A 12 -6.70 0.28 2.83
N ALA A 13 -6.27 -0.97 3.07
CA ALA A 13 -6.15 -1.50 4.43
C ALA A 13 -5.18 -0.68 5.29
N ASP A 14 -4.06 -0.27 4.70
CA ASP A 14 -3.08 0.60 5.35
C ASP A 14 -3.70 1.97 5.71
N LEU A 15 -4.43 2.60 4.79
CA LEU A 15 -5.15 3.86 5.08
C LEU A 15 -6.13 3.71 6.26
N VAL A 16 -6.94 2.65 6.25
CA VAL A 16 -7.94 2.42 7.31
C VAL A 16 -7.25 2.24 8.65
N THR A 17 -6.20 1.43 8.70
CA THR A 17 -5.48 1.16 9.96
C THR A 17 -4.75 2.41 10.48
N THR A 18 -4.13 3.21 9.61
CA THR A 18 -3.54 4.51 9.98
C THR A 18 -4.59 5.49 10.52
N GLU A 19 -5.77 5.59 9.89
CA GLU A 19 -6.82 6.48 10.41
C GLU A 19 -7.38 6.01 11.75
N VAL A 20 -7.53 4.70 11.96
CA VAL A 20 -7.95 4.15 13.25
C VAL A 20 -6.92 4.47 14.34
N ASP A 21 -5.63 4.27 14.06
CA ASP A 21 -4.55 4.61 15.01
C ASP A 21 -4.54 6.11 15.32
N ARG A 22 -4.68 6.96 14.29
CA ARG A 22 -4.72 8.42 14.45
C ARG A 22 -5.92 8.88 15.28
N LEU A 23 -7.11 8.31 15.06
CA LEU A 23 -8.32 8.63 15.84
C LEU A 23 -8.19 8.22 17.31
N ALA A 24 -7.35 7.22 17.60
CA ALA A 24 -7.02 6.78 18.94
C ALA A 24 -5.89 7.59 19.62
N GLY A 25 -5.38 8.64 18.95
CA GLY A 25 -4.29 9.47 19.45
C GLY A 25 -2.89 8.99 19.08
N GLY A 26 -2.78 8.00 18.17
CA GLY A 26 -1.52 7.57 17.58
C GLY A 26 -0.86 8.68 16.78
N VAL A 27 0.47 8.77 16.88
CA VAL A 27 1.28 9.74 16.14
C VAL A 27 1.98 9.01 15.01
N GLU A 28 1.74 9.45 13.78
CA GLU A 28 2.40 8.87 12.62
C GLU A 28 3.91 9.10 12.66
N THR A 29 4.67 8.00 12.70
CA THR A 29 6.13 8.06 12.83
C THR A 29 6.79 8.50 11.52
N ASN A 30 6.12 8.26 10.39
CA ASN A 30 6.58 8.72 9.09
C ASN A 30 6.24 10.19 8.88
N GLN A 31 7.27 11.05 8.91
CA GLN A 31 7.12 12.51 8.75
C GLN A 31 6.41 12.91 7.47
N PHE A 32 6.62 12.18 6.36
CA PHE A 32 5.94 12.47 5.10
C PHE A 32 4.46 12.13 5.17
N ALA A 33 4.12 10.95 5.71
CA ALA A 33 2.73 10.55 5.87
C ALA A 33 1.99 11.49 6.84
N ALA A 34 2.63 11.82 7.97
CA ALA A 34 2.10 12.79 8.93
C ALA A 34 1.85 14.16 8.29
N PHE A 35 2.78 14.67 7.49
CA PHE A 35 2.61 15.94 6.77
C PHE A 35 1.43 15.90 5.80
N VAL A 36 1.34 14.84 4.99
CA VAL A 36 0.24 14.67 4.02
C VAL A 36 -1.11 14.58 4.73
N LEU A 37 -1.20 13.80 5.81
CA LEU A 37 -2.41 13.68 6.62
C LEU A 37 -2.77 14.99 7.32
N MET A 38 -1.78 15.77 7.77
CA MET A 38 -2.01 17.08 8.39
C MET A 38 -2.54 18.12 7.39
N VAL A 39 -1.99 18.15 6.17
CA VAL A 39 -2.34 19.17 5.16
C VAL A 39 -3.60 18.81 4.37
N GLY A 40 -3.77 17.54 4.01
CA GLY A 40 -4.83 17.08 3.10
C GLY A 40 -5.71 15.95 3.63
N GLY A 41 -5.47 15.47 4.85
CA GLY A 41 -6.25 14.42 5.49
C GLY A 41 -6.17 13.05 4.79
N ALA A 42 -7.04 12.15 5.23
CA ALA A 42 -7.17 10.79 4.69
C ALA A 42 -7.40 10.75 3.17
N GLY A 43 -8.14 11.73 2.64
CA GLY A 43 -8.48 11.81 1.22
C GLY A 43 -7.24 12.02 0.34
N LEU A 44 -6.40 13.02 0.66
CA LEU A 44 -5.16 13.26 -0.09
C LEU A 44 -4.20 12.07 0.03
N PHE A 45 -4.10 11.49 1.22
CA PHE A 45 -3.27 10.31 1.46
C PHE A 45 -3.72 9.10 0.62
N LEU A 46 -5.04 8.86 0.52
CA LEU A 46 -5.61 7.85 -0.36
C LEU A 46 -5.29 8.13 -1.83
N VAL A 47 -5.47 9.36 -2.31
CA VAL A 47 -5.19 9.72 -3.70
C VAL A 47 -3.74 9.44 -4.06
N LEU A 48 -2.78 9.85 -3.22
CA LEU A 48 -1.36 9.58 -3.45
C LEU A 48 -1.06 8.07 -3.51
N LYS A 49 -1.66 7.28 -2.62
CA LYS A 49 -1.55 5.82 -2.65
C LYS A 49 -2.12 5.21 -3.93
N LEU A 50 -3.29 5.68 -4.38
CA LEU A 50 -3.91 5.22 -5.62
C LEU A 50 -3.07 5.60 -6.86
N MET A 51 -2.37 6.74 -6.83
CA MET A 51 -1.42 7.10 -7.90
C MET A 51 -0.25 6.11 -7.97
N VAL A 52 0.23 5.59 -6.84
CA VAL A 52 1.26 4.53 -6.84
C VAL A 52 0.71 3.24 -7.45
N VAL A 53 -0.51 2.84 -7.11
CA VAL A 53 -1.17 1.65 -7.69
C VAL A 53 -1.34 1.82 -9.21
N ALA A 54 -1.82 2.99 -9.65
CA ALA A 54 -1.99 3.32 -11.06
C ALA A 54 -0.65 3.33 -11.81
N GLY A 55 0.38 3.96 -11.24
CA GLY A 55 1.73 3.97 -11.80
C GLY A 55 2.29 2.56 -11.97
N MET A 56 2.06 1.68 -11.00
CA MET A 56 2.50 0.29 -11.09
C MET A 56 1.69 -0.52 -12.11
N ALA A 57 0.38 -0.27 -12.24
CA ALA A 57 -0.43 -0.84 -13.30
C ALA A 57 0.11 -0.46 -14.68
N VAL A 58 0.45 0.82 -14.88
CA VAL A 58 1.04 1.34 -16.12
C VAL A 58 2.40 0.68 -16.39
N ALA A 59 3.27 0.56 -15.38
CA ALA A 59 4.57 -0.10 -15.52
C ALA A 59 4.42 -1.56 -15.98
N VAL A 60 3.48 -2.31 -15.41
CA VAL A 60 3.16 -3.68 -15.83
C VAL A 60 2.65 -3.71 -17.28
N LEU A 61 1.76 -2.79 -17.66
CA LEU A 61 1.25 -2.69 -19.03
C LEU A 61 2.36 -2.38 -20.04
N ILE A 62 3.29 -1.48 -19.69
CA ILE A 62 4.46 -1.16 -20.51
C ILE A 62 5.36 -2.39 -20.66
N ALA A 63 5.64 -3.12 -19.58
CA ALA A 63 6.45 -4.33 -19.62
C ALA A 63 5.81 -5.43 -20.50
N LEU A 64 4.49 -5.62 -20.38
CA LEU A 64 3.73 -6.55 -21.23
C LEU A 64 3.76 -6.13 -22.70
N ARG A 65 3.58 -4.84 -22.98
CA ARG A 65 3.63 -4.31 -24.35
C ARG A 65 5.02 -4.43 -24.95
N TYR A 66 6.06 -4.18 -24.15
CA TYR A 66 7.45 -4.35 -24.55
C TYR A 66 7.75 -5.81 -24.92
N ARG A 67 7.35 -6.78 -24.08
CA ARG A 67 7.48 -8.21 -24.38
C ARG A 67 6.79 -8.62 -25.67
N ARG A 68 5.60 -8.07 -25.94
CA ARG A 68 4.86 -8.38 -27.16
C ARG A 68 5.56 -7.90 -28.42
N ASN A 69 6.24 -6.75 -28.36
CA ASN A 69 6.93 -6.15 -29.49
C ASN A 69 8.38 -6.66 -29.66
N HIS A 70 9.02 -7.11 -28.58
CA HIS A 70 10.40 -7.60 -28.55
C HIS A 70 10.48 -8.93 -27.77
N PRO A 71 10.01 -10.04 -28.33
CA PRO A 71 10.09 -11.34 -27.67
C PRO A 71 11.56 -11.75 -27.49
N GLY A 72 11.95 -12.06 -26.25
CA GLY A 72 13.30 -12.50 -25.90
C GLY A 72 13.54 -12.47 -24.40
N GLU A 73 14.60 -13.15 -23.95
CA GLU A 73 14.91 -13.33 -22.52
C GLU A 73 14.99 -12.03 -21.71
N ARG A 74 15.44 -10.94 -22.32
CA ARG A 74 15.56 -9.63 -21.66
C ARG A 74 14.19 -9.06 -21.30
N ALA A 75 13.19 -9.24 -22.17
CA ALA A 75 11.83 -8.78 -21.93
C ALA A 75 11.14 -9.63 -20.83
N GLU A 76 11.41 -10.93 -20.80
CA GLU A 76 10.91 -11.81 -19.73
C GLU A 76 11.53 -11.46 -18.38
N ARG A 77 12.85 -11.23 -18.32
CA ARG A 77 13.52 -10.75 -17.10
C ARG A 77 12.96 -9.41 -16.61
N CYS A 78 12.68 -8.48 -17.51
CA CYS A 78 12.05 -7.21 -17.14
C CYS A 78 10.69 -7.43 -16.49
N LEU A 79 9.84 -8.26 -17.11
CA LEU A 79 8.52 -8.57 -16.56
C LEU A 79 8.60 -9.28 -15.21
N ASP A 80 9.54 -10.22 -15.05
CA ASP A 80 9.77 -10.94 -13.79
C ASP A 80 10.23 -10.02 -12.67
N ILE A 81 11.15 -9.08 -12.96
CA ILE A 81 11.60 -8.09 -11.97
C ILE A 81 10.42 -7.23 -11.53
N VAL A 82 9.66 -6.69 -12.49
CA VAL A 82 8.45 -5.88 -12.20
C VAL A 82 7.45 -6.67 -11.35
N ALA A 83 7.21 -7.94 -11.68
CA ALA A 83 6.29 -8.80 -10.96
C ALA A 83 6.79 -9.13 -9.53
N ARG A 84 8.07 -9.46 -9.36
CA ARG A 84 8.65 -9.77 -8.04
C ARG A 84 8.71 -8.54 -7.15
N THR A 85 9.05 -7.37 -7.69
CA THR A 85 9.01 -6.11 -6.93
C THR A 85 7.58 -5.82 -6.47
N LEU A 86 6.58 -5.95 -7.36
CA LEU A 86 5.17 -5.79 -7.00
C LEU A 86 4.74 -6.76 -5.89
N GLN A 87 5.10 -8.04 -6.02
CA GLN A 87 4.81 -9.06 -5.01
C GLN A 87 5.45 -8.72 -3.67
N GLY A 88 6.73 -8.35 -3.67
CA GLY A 88 7.47 -7.93 -2.48
C GLY A 88 6.80 -6.73 -1.79
N SER A 89 6.37 -5.73 -2.57
CA SER A 89 5.64 -4.56 -2.03
C SER A 89 4.31 -4.96 -1.39
N VAL A 90 3.53 -5.84 -2.02
CA VAL A 90 2.27 -6.33 -1.45
C VAL A 90 2.51 -7.08 -0.14
N VAL A 91 3.51 -7.97 -0.11
CA VAL A 91 3.85 -8.73 1.11
C VAL A 91 4.28 -7.78 2.23
N LEU A 92 5.17 -6.83 1.94
CA LEU A 92 5.63 -5.85 2.93
C LEU A 92 4.46 -5.03 3.49
N LEU A 93 3.61 -4.50 2.61
CA LEU A 93 2.43 -3.74 3.04
C LEU A 93 1.45 -4.60 3.84
N THR A 94 1.31 -5.88 3.52
CA THR A 94 0.47 -6.80 4.30
C THR A 94 1.03 -6.99 5.71
N VAL A 95 2.35 -7.14 5.84
CA VAL A 95 3.01 -7.22 7.15
C VAL A 95 2.80 -5.94 7.95
N THR A 96 2.97 -4.78 7.33
CA THR A 96 2.69 -3.48 7.96
C THR A 96 1.24 -3.36 8.39
N ALA A 97 0.29 -3.71 7.52
CA ALA A 97 -1.14 -3.66 7.83
C ALA A 97 -1.52 -4.60 8.98
N VAL A 98 -0.93 -5.80 9.07
CA VAL A 98 -1.13 -6.71 10.20
C VAL A 98 -0.59 -6.10 11.49
N GLY A 99 0.59 -5.46 11.45
CA GLY A 99 1.16 -4.74 12.59
C GLY A 99 0.23 -3.62 13.07
N ASN A 100 -0.25 -2.78 12.15
CA ASN A 100 -1.16 -1.68 12.47
C ASN A 100 -2.52 -2.21 12.98
N ALA A 101 -3.05 -3.29 12.41
CA ALA A 101 -4.28 -3.92 12.87
C ALA A 101 -4.15 -4.49 14.28
N HIS A 102 -2.99 -5.04 14.65
CA HIS A 102 -2.74 -5.52 16.00
C HIS A 102 -2.76 -4.37 17.02
N VAL A 103 -2.13 -3.24 16.70
CA VAL A 103 -2.15 -2.03 17.53
C VAL A 103 -3.58 -1.51 17.67
N ALA A 104 -4.32 -1.42 16.57
CA ALA A 104 -5.73 -1.02 16.60
C ALA A 104 -6.60 -1.92 17.49
N ALA A 105 -6.36 -3.24 17.46
CA ALA A 105 -7.06 -4.19 18.32
C ALA A 105 -6.74 -3.98 19.81
N GLN A 106 -5.47 -3.69 20.15
CA GLN A 106 -5.07 -3.38 21.53
C GLN A 106 -5.76 -2.12 22.06
N ILE A 107 -5.85 -1.08 21.23
CA ILE A 107 -6.55 0.17 21.53
C ILE A 107 -8.04 -0.09 21.76
N ALA A 108 -8.68 -0.87 20.90
CA ALA A 108 -10.09 -1.21 21.07
C ALA A 108 -10.35 -2.00 22.36
N ALA A 109 -9.46 -2.94 22.71
CA ALA A 109 -9.54 -3.71 23.93
C ALA A 109 -9.40 -2.84 25.20
N SER A 110 -8.44 -1.90 25.22
CA SER A 110 -8.25 -1.00 26.37
C SER A 110 -9.42 -0.02 26.54
N ALA A 111 -10.02 0.47 25.46
CA ALA A 111 -11.24 1.28 25.51
C ALA A 111 -12.44 0.49 26.06
N SER A 112 -12.55 -0.80 25.75
CA SER A 112 -13.65 -1.65 26.22
C SER A 112 -13.55 -2.05 27.71
N GLY A 113 -12.33 -2.09 28.27
CA GLY A 113 -12.09 -2.40 29.68
C GLY A 113 -12.18 -1.20 30.62
N ALA A 114 -12.35 0.01 30.08
CA ALA A 114 -12.51 1.26 30.84
C ALA A 114 -13.98 1.64 31.11
N ASN A 115 -14.94 0.81 30.67
CA ASN A 115 -16.38 0.96 30.92
C ASN A 115 -16.86 -0.01 32.00
#